data_AF-A0A151F1Q1-F1
#
_entry.id   AF-A0A151F1Q1-F1
#
_cell.length_a   1.000
_cell.length_b   1.000
_cell.length_c   1.000
_cell.angle_alpha   90.00
_cell.angle_beta   90.00
_cell.angle_gamma   90.00
#
_symmetry.space_group_name_H-M   'P 1'
#
loop_
_entity.id
_entity.type
_entity.pdbx_description
1 polymer ?
#
loop_
_entity_poly.entity_id
_entity_poly.type
_entity_poly.pdbx_seq_one_letter_code
_entity_poly.pdbx_strand_id
1 'polypeptide(L)'
;MVQPPENGGTVTREATLPEGSTVFDLMTACRISFEEKGGLITSINGVSQDEDAGKYWLYYINGEFAQTGAGEYIVQEGDEITWKLESF
;
A
#
# COMPACT_ATOMS: atom_id res chain seq x y z
N MET A 1 -2.83 -15.90 24.23
CA MET A 1 -3.28 -16.57 22.99
C MET A 1 -3.95 -15.51 22.13
N VAL A 2 -3.27 -15.05 21.08
CA VAL A 2 -3.87 -14.22 20.04
C VAL A 2 -4.29 -15.19 18.94
N GLN A 3 -5.58 -15.21 18.61
CA GLN A 3 -6.08 -16.04 17.53
C GLN A 3 -5.51 -15.52 16.19
N PRO A 4 -5.12 -16.39 15.25
CA PRO A 4 -4.76 -15.95 13.91
C PRO A 4 -6.02 -15.37 13.24
N PRO A 5 -5.93 -14.25 12.50
CA PRO A 5 -7.08 -13.70 11.80
C PRO A 5 -7.55 -14.71 10.74
N GLU A 6 -8.81 -15.10 10.82
CA GLU A 6 -9.50 -15.83 9.76
C GLU A 6 -9.50 -14.95 8.49
N ASN A 7 -8.91 -15.46 7.39
CA ASN A 7 -9.04 -14.98 6.01
C ASN A 7 -9.24 -13.46 5.79
N GLY A 8 -8.15 -12.73 5.53
CA GLY A 8 -8.19 -11.34 5.02
C GLY A 8 -7.97 -10.25 6.07
N GLY A 9 -6.98 -10.40 6.94
CA GLY A 9 -6.66 -9.38 7.95
C GLY A 9 -6.06 -8.11 7.37
N THR A 10 -6.50 -6.95 7.86
CA THR A 10 -5.83 -5.66 7.64
C THR A 10 -4.58 -5.56 8.51
N VAL A 11 -3.46 -5.14 7.93
CA VAL A 11 -2.23 -4.83 8.67
C VAL A 11 -2.02 -3.32 8.61
N THR A 12 -2.08 -2.65 9.77
CA THR A 12 -1.84 -1.21 9.89
C THR A 12 -0.47 -0.97 10.51
N ARG A 13 0.24 0.04 10.01
CA ARG A 13 1.54 0.49 10.54
C ARG A 13 1.62 2.00 10.43
N GLU A 14 2.38 2.59 11.34
CA GLU A 14 2.61 4.03 11.40
C GLU A 14 4.11 4.30 11.46
N ALA A 15 4.55 5.38 10.84
CA ALA A 15 5.93 5.83 10.88
C ALA A 15 6.00 7.36 10.82
N THR A 16 7.03 7.92 11.44
CA THR A 16 7.39 9.34 11.29
C THR A 16 8.40 9.47 10.16
N LEU A 17 8.14 10.40 9.25
CA LEU A 17 8.96 10.64 8.07
C LEU A 17 9.42 12.10 8.01
N PRO A 18 10.55 12.38 7.36
CA PRO A 18 10.90 13.75 6.95
C PRO A 18 9.85 14.37 6.03
N GLU A 19 9.75 15.69 6.04
CA GLU A 19 8.95 16.43 5.05
C GLU A 19 9.45 16.14 3.63
N GLY A 20 8.53 15.98 2.68
CA GLY A 20 8.85 15.64 1.30
C GLY A 20 9.02 14.15 1.04
N SER A 21 8.75 13.28 2.01
CA SER A 21 8.70 11.83 1.79
C SER A 21 7.51 11.38 0.95
N THR A 22 7.70 10.32 0.18
CA THR A 22 6.69 9.70 -0.69
C THR A 22 5.94 8.57 0.00
N VAL A 23 4.91 8.02 -0.65
CA VAL A 23 4.25 6.78 -0.16
C VAL A 23 5.24 5.61 -0.12
N PHE A 24 6.20 5.53 -1.04
CA PHE A 24 7.22 4.47 -1.02
C PHE A 24 8.18 4.61 0.18
N ASP A 25 8.52 5.84 0.56
CA ASP A 25 9.29 6.08 1.79
C ASP A 25 8.49 5.64 3.03
N LEU A 26 7.19 5.92 3.06
CA LEU A 26 6.29 5.46 4.12
C LEU A 26 6.23 3.93 4.19
N MET A 27 6.04 3.25 3.06
CA MET A 27 6.03 1.78 3.02
C MET A 27 7.36 1.21 3.54
N THR A 28 8.50 1.78 3.13
CA THR A 28 9.83 1.37 3.58
C THR A 28 10.05 1.60 5.08
N ALA A 29 9.61 2.76 5.60
CA ALA A 29 9.69 3.09 7.02
C ALA A 29 8.82 2.15 7.86
N CYS A 30 7.64 1.81 7.35
CA CYS A 30 6.74 0.80 7.93
C CYS A 30 7.25 -0.64 7.74
N ARG A 31 8.38 -0.88 7.08
CA ARG A 31 8.91 -2.23 6.79
C ARG A 31 7.89 -3.10 6.03
N ILE A 32 7.16 -2.48 5.11
CA ILE A 32 6.29 -3.15 4.16
C ILE A 32 7.15 -3.47 2.93
N SER A 33 7.30 -4.75 2.61
CA SER A 33 7.98 -5.16 1.40
C SER A 33 7.05 -5.00 0.21
N PHE A 34 7.52 -4.45 -0.89
CA PHE A 34 6.73 -4.32 -2.10
C PHE A 34 7.58 -4.48 -3.35
N GLU A 35 6.92 -4.83 -4.45
CA GLU A 35 7.49 -4.84 -5.80
C GLU A 35 6.65 -3.91 -6.67
N GLU A 36 7.32 -3.20 -7.58
CA GLU A 36 6.64 -2.34 -8.55
C GLU A 36 7.17 -2.54 -9.96
N LYS A 37 6.33 -2.21 -10.94
CA LYS A 37 6.67 -2.22 -12.36
C LYS A 37 6.01 -1.04 -13.04
N GLY A 38 6.82 -0.07 -13.48
CA GLY A 38 6.33 1.11 -14.19
C GLY A 38 5.45 2.02 -13.32
N GLY A 39 5.73 2.12 -12.01
CA GLY A 39 4.98 2.94 -11.06
C GLY A 39 3.75 2.26 -10.47
N LEU A 40 3.42 1.03 -10.89
CA LEU A 40 2.35 0.22 -10.32
C LEU A 40 2.94 -0.82 -9.37
N ILE A 41 2.38 -0.91 -8.17
CA ILE A 41 2.70 -1.96 -7.22
C ILE A 41 2.12 -3.28 -7.71
N THR A 42 2.96 -4.30 -7.80
CA THR A 42 2.58 -5.64 -8.26
C THR A 42 2.55 -6.66 -7.12
N SER A 43 3.17 -6.35 -5.97
CA SER A 43 3.26 -7.25 -4.82
C SER A 43 3.41 -6.45 -3.53
N ILE A 44 2.71 -6.85 -2.47
CA ILE A 44 2.87 -6.31 -1.10
C ILE A 44 3.01 -7.46 -0.11
N ASN A 45 4.06 -7.44 0.71
CA ASN A 45 4.40 -8.47 1.70
C ASN A 45 4.35 -9.91 1.12
N GLY A 46 4.78 -10.09 -0.12
CA GLY A 46 4.80 -11.37 -0.82
C GLY A 46 3.47 -11.81 -1.42
N VAL A 47 2.44 -10.96 -1.37
CA VAL A 47 1.16 -11.19 -2.04
C VAL A 47 1.17 -10.45 -3.37
N SER A 48 1.38 -11.19 -4.46
CA SER A 48 1.36 -10.67 -5.82
C SER A 48 -0.06 -10.44 -6.33
N GLN A 49 -0.18 -9.53 -7.29
CA GLN A 49 -1.36 -9.36 -8.12
C GLN A 49 -1.58 -10.58 -9.04
N ASP A 50 -2.79 -10.73 -9.56
CA ASP A 50 -3.16 -11.82 -10.47
C ASP A 50 -3.83 -11.21 -11.71
N GLU A 51 -3.02 -10.89 -12.72
CA GLU A 51 -3.46 -10.23 -13.95
C GLU A 51 -4.45 -11.11 -14.74
N ASP A 52 -4.27 -12.44 -14.71
CA ASP A 52 -5.17 -13.39 -15.39
C ASP A 52 -6.56 -13.42 -14.72
N ALA A 53 -6.62 -13.23 -13.40
CA ALA A 53 -7.85 -13.11 -12.63
C ALA A 53 -8.35 -11.65 -12.50
N GLY A 54 -7.73 -10.68 -13.16
CA GLY A 54 -8.09 -9.27 -13.10
C GLY A 54 -7.89 -8.63 -11.72
N LYS A 55 -6.98 -9.14 -10.90
CA LYS A 55 -6.71 -8.65 -9.54
C LYS A 55 -5.48 -7.77 -9.50
N TYR A 56 -5.61 -6.56 -8.95
CA TYR A 56 -4.55 -5.55 -8.88
C TYR A 56 -4.48 -4.90 -7.51
N TRP A 57 -3.27 -4.48 -7.13
CA TRP A 57 -3.07 -3.64 -5.95
C TRP A 57 -3.44 -2.19 -6.28
N LEU A 58 -4.46 -1.71 -5.60
CA LEU A 58 -4.93 -0.33 -5.66
C LEU A 58 -4.62 0.35 -4.33
N TYR A 59 -4.42 1.67 -4.38
CA TYR A 59 -4.18 2.44 -3.17
C TYR A 59 -5.07 3.67 -3.07
N TYR A 60 -5.29 4.05 -1.82
CA TYR A 60 -6.22 5.09 -1.42
C TYR A 60 -5.53 6.01 -0.44
N ILE A 61 -5.83 7.30 -0.55
CA ILE A 61 -5.37 8.34 0.36
C ILE A 61 -6.61 8.84 1.09
N ASN A 62 -6.65 8.68 2.41
CA ASN A 62 -7.79 9.10 3.23
C ASN A 62 -9.14 8.53 2.75
N GLY A 63 -9.13 7.29 2.26
CA GLY A 63 -10.31 6.58 1.75
C GLY A 63 -10.68 6.89 0.29
N GLU A 64 -10.03 7.85 -0.36
CA GLU A 64 -10.26 8.19 -1.77
C GLU A 64 -9.24 7.51 -2.67
N PHE A 65 -9.67 7.07 -3.86
CA PHE A 65 -8.77 6.44 -4.82
C PHE A 65 -7.68 7.42 -5.27
N ALA A 66 -6.42 7.00 -5.17
CA ALA A 66 -5.32 7.88 -5.47
C ALA A 66 -5.18 8.16 -6.97
N GLN A 67 -4.95 9.44 -7.32
CA GLN A 67 -4.85 9.88 -8.73
C GLN A 67 -3.41 9.96 -9.25
N THR A 68 -2.42 9.88 -8.36
CA THR A 68 -0.99 9.95 -8.68
C THR A 68 -0.31 8.59 -8.51
N GLY A 69 0.95 8.44 -8.90
CA GLY A 69 1.73 7.26 -8.50
C GLY A 69 2.13 7.31 -7.01
N ALA A 70 2.27 6.16 -6.37
CA ALA A 70 2.73 6.09 -4.97
C ALA A 70 4.17 6.61 -4.79
N GLY A 71 5.02 6.50 -5.83
CA GLY A 71 6.34 7.14 -5.85
C GLY A 71 6.32 8.65 -6.09
N GLU A 72 5.18 9.24 -6.42
CA GLU A 72 5.04 10.67 -6.75
C GLU A 72 4.29 11.45 -5.67
N TYR A 73 3.36 10.79 -4.97
CA TYR A 73 2.58 11.43 -3.92
C TYR A 73 3.45 11.70 -2.69
N ILE A 74 3.55 12.98 -2.29
CA ILE A 74 4.21 13.40 -1.06
C ILE A 74 3.23 13.28 0.10
N VAL A 75 3.55 12.44 1.08
CA VAL A 75 2.68 12.18 2.23
C VAL A 75 2.62 13.38 3.15
N GLN A 76 1.42 13.67 3.66
CA GLN A 76 1.18 14.72 4.63
C GLN A 76 0.95 14.13 6.03
N GLU A 77 1.14 14.96 7.05
CA GLU A 77 0.84 14.56 8.42
C GLU A 77 -0.65 14.20 8.56
N GLY A 78 -0.92 13.01 9.07
CA GLY A 78 -2.28 12.51 9.27
C GLY A 78 -2.87 11.76 8.07
N ASP A 79 -2.15 11.63 6.95
CA ASP A 79 -2.63 10.84 5.82
C ASP A 79 -2.72 9.35 6.18
N GLU A 80 -3.86 8.75 5.83
CA GLU A 80 -4.06 7.31 5.86
C GLU A 80 -3.88 6.73 4.45
N ILE A 81 -2.81 5.96 4.27
CA ILE A 81 -2.57 5.23 3.02
C ILE A 81 -3.07 3.79 3.16
N THR A 82 -4.07 3.43 2.36
CA THR A 82 -4.63 2.08 2.34
C THR A 82 -4.32 1.38 1.03
N TRP A 83 -3.83 0.15 1.10
CA TRP A 83 -3.62 -0.73 -0.06
C TRP A 83 -4.66 -1.86 -0.06
N LYS A 84 -5.27 -2.11 -1.22
CA LYS A 84 -6.26 -3.17 -1.40
C LYS A 84 -5.97 -3.97 -2.66
N LEU A 85 -6.04 -5.29 -2.55
CA LEU A 85 -6.01 -6.18 -3.71
C LEU A 85 -7.45 -6.34 -4.20
N GLU A 86 -7.81 -5.63 -5.27
CA GLU A 86 -9.17 -5.59 -5.81
C GLU A 86 -9.25 -6.30 -7.16
N SER A 87 -10.44 -6.82 -7.50
CA SER A 87 -10.72 -7.47 -8.80
C SER A 87 -11.52 -6.52 -9.69
N PHE A 88 -11.21 -6.48 -10.98
CA PHE A 88 -11.97 -5.76 -12.01
C PHE A 88 -12.86 -6.69 -12.85
#